data_AF-A0A5N7BLM7-F1
#
_entry.id   AF-A0A5N7BLM7-F1
#
_cell.length_a   1.000
_cell.length_b   1.000
_cell.length_c   1.000
_cell.angle_alpha   90.00
_cell.angle_beta   90.00
_cell.angle_gamma   90.00
#
_symmetry.space_group_name_H-M   'P 1'
#
loop_
_entity.id
_entity.type
_entity.pdbx_description
1 polymer ?
#
loop_
_entity_poly.entity_id
_entity_poly.type
_entity_poly.pdbx_seq_one_letter_code
_entity_poly.pdbx_strand_id
1 'polypeptide(L)'
;MSTSEDYALDDIVNLIKSKKITRIVVLAGAGISTAAGVPDFRSPATGLYDKLAPLKLPYPEAIFHINYFRHTPEPFYALARARNPKNLQPTISHAFLALLAKKNLLDFVFMQNIDGLELDAGVPTEKVLACHGNWKSQRCHKCKTPYPDDRMAEAIETGRVPYCQVQDCGGAVKPDVVFFGEPLPAAFEVEEKRIAVADLMIVMGTSLKVAPCARLPRQVKEGTPRLLVNRDLVGDVGTRPSDVCILGSCDDGVRRLADSLGWREELESLWTHAIAGKPVNVNFDNAKTLDECIEELAEKMKTAGKISDGHKRMLETHLQEKFANILS
;
A
#
# COMPACT_ATOMS: atom_id res chain seq x y z
N MET A 1 -14.69 19.77 -27.72
CA MET A 1 -14.18 18.70 -28.62
C MET A 1 -13.62 17.61 -27.72
N SER A 2 -14.22 16.43 -27.72
CA SER A 2 -13.70 15.29 -26.93
C SER A 2 -12.35 14.82 -27.47
N THR A 3 -11.42 14.51 -26.58
CA THR A 3 -10.09 13.97 -26.88
C THR A 3 -10.15 12.48 -27.20
N SER A 4 -9.10 11.90 -27.80
CA SER A 4 -9.01 10.44 -28.03
C SER A 4 -9.11 9.63 -26.73
N GLU A 5 -8.67 10.19 -25.61
CA GLU A 5 -8.81 9.58 -24.28
C GLU A 5 -10.28 9.56 -23.80
N ASP A 6 -11.07 10.59 -24.14
CA ASP A 6 -12.49 10.63 -23.79
C ASP A 6 -13.27 9.51 -24.50
N TYR A 7 -12.99 9.27 -25.79
CA TYR A 7 -13.63 8.17 -26.54
C TYR A 7 -13.25 6.79 -25.98
N ALA A 8 -12.01 6.59 -25.53
CA ALA A 8 -11.58 5.32 -24.94
C ALA A 8 -12.22 5.07 -23.56
N LEU A 9 -12.42 6.13 -22.76
CA LEU A 9 -13.15 6.03 -21.49
C LEU A 9 -14.62 5.66 -21.69
N ASP A 10 -15.25 6.22 -22.73
CA ASP A 10 -16.65 5.93 -23.07
C ASP A 10 -16.88 4.44 -23.34
N ASP A 11 -15.90 3.72 -23.89
CA ASP A 11 -16.02 2.26 -24.10
C ASP A 11 -16.18 1.50 -22.77
N ILE A 12 -15.35 1.78 -21.77
CA ILE A 12 -15.46 1.16 -20.44
C ILE A 12 -16.80 1.56 -19.78
N VAL A 13 -17.17 2.83 -19.87
CA VAL A 13 -18.43 3.35 -19.33
C VAL A 13 -19.63 2.63 -19.97
N ASN A 14 -19.61 2.43 -21.28
CA ASN A 14 -20.64 1.71 -22.02
C ASN A 14 -20.70 0.23 -21.63
N LEU A 15 -19.56 -0.43 -21.46
CA LEU A 15 -19.50 -1.83 -21.00
C LEU A 15 -20.08 -1.99 -19.58
N ILE A 16 -19.81 -1.05 -18.67
CA ILE A 16 -20.40 -1.03 -17.32
C ILE A 16 -21.91 -0.77 -17.41
N LYS A 17 -22.35 0.27 -18.11
CA LYS A 17 -23.78 0.64 -18.22
C LYS A 17 -24.61 -0.45 -18.92
N SER A 18 -24.04 -1.13 -19.90
CA SER A 18 -24.68 -2.26 -20.61
C SER A 18 -24.60 -3.59 -19.85
N LYS A 19 -24.06 -3.60 -18.62
CA LYS A 19 -23.92 -4.79 -17.76
C LYS A 19 -23.06 -5.91 -18.37
N LYS A 20 -22.16 -5.57 -19.30
CA LYS A 20 -21.15 -6.51 -19.80
C LYS A 20 -19.98 -6.66 -18.84
N ILE A 21 -19.73 -5.65 -18.01
CA ILE A 21 -18.81 -5.73 -16.87
C ILE A 21 -19.62 -5.95 -15.60
N THR A 22 -19.39 -7.08 -14.93
CA THR A 22 -20.05 -7.43 -13.67
C THR A 22 -19.05 -7.80 -12.57
N ARG A 23 -17.81 -8.12 -12.94
CA ARG A 23 -16.73 -8.50 -12.02
C ARG A 23 -15.51 -7.64 -12.25
N ILE A 24 -15.34 -6.63 -11.41
CA ILE A 24 -14.20 -5.72 -11.42
C ILE A 24 -13.19 -6.19 -10.38
N VAL A 25 -11.97 -6.48 -10.84
CA VAL A 25 -10.83 -6.69 -9.95
C VAL A 25 -9.99 -5.42 -9.94
N VAL A 26 -9.57 -4.99 -8.76
CA VAL A 26 -8.77 -3.78 -8.59
C VAL A 26 -7.39 -4.14 -8.02
N LEU A 27 -6.33 -3.57 -8.59
CA LEU A 27 -5.01 -3.51 -7.98
C LEU A 27 -4.72 -2.06 -7.59
N ALA A 28 -4.62 -1.81 -6.29
CA ALA A 28 -4.37 -0.49 -5.74
C ALA A 28 -3.00 -0.41 -5.03
N GLY A 29 -2.41 0.78 -5.00
CA GLY A 29 -1.17 1.06 -4.29
C GLY A 29 -1.11 2.47 -3.70
N ALA A 30 0.08 2.89 -3.28
CA ALA A 30 0.25 4.07 -2.41
C ALA A 30 -0.31 5.38 -3.01
N GLY A 31 -0.38 5.47 -4.34
CA GLY A 31 -0.92 6.63 -5.05
C GLY A 31 -2.39 6.93 -4.75
N ILE A 32 -3.19 5.96 -4.29
CA ILE A 32 -4.57 6.24 -3.88
C ILE A 32 -4.66 6.91 -2.50
N SER A 33 -3.58 6.86 -1.70
CA SER A 33 -3.52 7.42 -0.34
C SER A 33 -2.75 8.75 -0.27
N THR A 34 -2.17 9.24 -1.38
CA THR A 34 -1.36 10.47 -1.34
C THR A 34 -2.17 11.71 -0.93
N ALA A 35 -3.44 11.79 -1.34
CA ALA A 35 -4.34 12.89 -0.96
C ALA A 35 -4.74 12.84 0.53
N ALA A 36 -4.58 11.70 1.21
CA ALA A 36 -4.78 11.58 2.65
C ALA A 36 -3.60 12.09 3.48
N GLY A 37 -2.56 12.65 2.84
CA GLY A 37 -1.33 13.08 3.51
C GLY A 37 -0.36 11.94 3.78
N VAL A 38 -0.56 10.76 3.19
CA VAL A 38 0.45 9.69 3.19
C VAL A 38 1.52 10.07 2.15
N PRO A 39 2.73 10.50 2.55
CA PRO A 39 3.80 10.68 1.59
C PRO A 39 4.10 9.32 0.97
N ASP A 40 4.26 9.30 -0.35
CA ASP A 40 4.69 8.09 -1.02
C ASP A 40 6.10 7.69 -0.55
N PHE A 41 6.54 6.51 -0.96
CA PHE A 41 7.86 6.02 -0.56
C PHE A 41 8.99 6.71 -1.33
N ARG A 42 8.75 7.15 -2.57
CA ARG A 42 9.79 7.32 -3.61
C ARG A 42 9.85 8.70 -4.26
N SER A 43 8.92 9.62 -3.99
CA SER A 43 8.96 10.95 -4.61
C SER A 43 10.19 11.72 -4.13
N PRO A 44 10.94 12.38 -5.03
CA PRO A 44 12.07 13.21 -4.64
C PRO A 44 11.68 14.28 -3.62
N ALA A 45 12.57 14.56 -2.67
CA ALA A 45 12.47 15.55 -1.59
C ALA A 45 11.35 15.34 -0.56
N THR A 46 10.26 14.66 -0.92
CA THR A 46 9.05 14.50 -0.07
C THR A 46 8.79 13.06 0.34
N GLY A 47 9.33 12.09 -0.39
CA GLY A 47 9.18 10.66 -0.13
C GLY A 47 9.89 10.22 1.14
N LEU A 48 9.40 9.14 1.74
CA LEU A 48 9.98 8.59 2.97
C LEU A 48 11.49 8.32 2.84
N TYR A 49 11.92 7.74 1.73
CA TYR A 49 13.29 7.29 1.54
C TYR A 49 14.33 8.42 1.60
N ASP A 50 14.00 9.60 1.08
CA ASP A 50 14.90 10.77 1.17
C ASP A 50 15.02 11.28 2.60
N LYS A 51 13.91 11.27 3.36
CA LYS A 51 13.91 11.66 4.78
C LYS A 51 14.77 10.74 5.65
N LEU A 52 14.96 9.48 5.26
CA LEU A 52 15.77 8.51 6.02
C LEU A 52 17.29 8.66 5.82
N ALA A 53 17.74 9.57 4.96
CA ALA A 53 19.18 9.78 4.68
C ALA A 53 20.06 9.94 5.94
N PRO A 54 19.64 10.63 7.03
CA PRO A 54 20.45 10.77 8.24
C PRO A 54 20.76 9.43 8.95
N LEU A 55 19.94 8.39 8.75
CA LEU A 55 20.14 7.07 9.35
C LEU A 55 21.28 6.27 8.69
N LYS A 56 21.81 6.74 7.56
CA LYS A 56 22.91 6.09 6.81
C LYS A 56 22.64 4.61 6.55
N LEU A 57 21.39 4.29 6.20
CA LEU A 57 20.98 2.95 5.80
C LEU A 57 21.84 2.48 4.60
N PRO A 58 22.09 1.17 4.44
CA PRO A 58 22.81 0.66 3.27
C PRO A 58 22.10 1.04 1.96
N TYR A 59 20.77 1.09 2.00
CA TYR A 59 19.88 1.62 0.98
C TYR A 59 18.54 2.00 1.64
N PRO A 60 17.72 2.87 1.04
CA PRO A 60 16.55 3.41 1.70
C PRO A 60 15.49 2.37 2.11
N GLU A 61 15.32 1.31 1.30
CA GLU A 61 14.38 0.21 1.57
C GLU A 61 14.78 -0.69 2.75
N ALA A 62 16.02 -0.57 3.27
CA ALA A 62 16.56 -1.49 4.26
C ALA A 62 15.73 -1.53 5.54
N ILE A 63 15.14 -0.41 5.95
CA ILE A 63 14.24 -0.32 7.11
C ILE A 63 13.04 -1.28 7.03
N PHE A 64 12.62 -1.63 5.81
CA PHE A 64 11.53 -2.57 5.53
C PHE A 64 12.03 -3.93 5.07
N HIS A 65 13.31 -4.25 5.25
CA HIS A 65 13.89 -5.55 4.87
C HIS A 65 14.02 -6.46 6.10
N ILE A 66 13.53 -7.70 6.03
CA ILE A 66 13.45 -8.60 7.18
C ILE A 66 14.83 -8.98 7.76
N ASN A 67 15.85 -9.06 6.90
CA ASN A 67 17.22 -9.30 7.34
C ASN A 67 17.83 -8.09 8.08
N TYR A 68 17.42 -6.88 7.72
CA TYR A 68 17.84 -5.68 8.45
C TYR A 68 17.09 -5.61 9.78
N PHE A 69 15.76 -5.74 9.74
CA PHE A 69 14.89 -5.68 10.92
C PHE A 69 15.29 -6.65 12.04
N ARG A 70 15.66 -7.89 11.71
CA ARG A 70 16.03 -8.87 12.73
C ARG A 70 17.31 -8.51 13.51
N HIS A 71 18.17 -7.64 12.96
CA HIS A 71 19.42 -7.19 13.59
C HIS A 71 19.34 -5.76 14.11
N THR A 72 18.59 -4.90 13.42
CA THR A 72 18.46 -3.47 13.71
C THR A 72 16.97 -3.06 13.57
N PRO A 73 16.10 -3.48 14.51
CA PRO A 73 14.67 -3.16 14.50
C PRO A 73 14.33 -1.73 14.93
N GLU A 74 15.24 -1.03 15.60
CA GLU A 74 15.04 0.31 16.17
C GLU A 74 14.59 1.35 15.13
N PRO A 75 15.16 1.39 13.90
CA PRO A 75 14.72 2.31 12.86
C PRO A 75 13.25 2.17 12.47
N PHE A 76 12.76 0.93 12.37
CA PHE A 76 11.36 0.70 12.08
C PHE A 76 10.46 1.25 13.18
N TYR A 77 10.81 1.05 14.45
CA TYR A 77 9.99 1.51 15.58
C TYR A 77 10.03 3.03 15.80
N ALA A 78 11.15 3.69 15.49
CA ALA A 78 11.20 5.14 15.45
C ALA A 78 10.25 5.72 14.38
N LEU A 79 10.20 5.08 13.21
CA LEU A 79 9.29 5.48 12.13
C LEU A 79 7.82 5.18 12.44
N ALA A 80 7.53 4.01 13.01
CA ALA A 80 6.17 3.56 13.32
C ALA A 80 5.45 4.53 14.27
N ARG A 81 6.18 5.10 15.24
CA ARG A 81 5.67 6.12 16.15
C ARG A 81 5.21 7.39 15.42
N ALA A 82 6.04 7.90 14.51
CA ALA A 82 5.77 9.13 13.77
C ALA A 82 4.70 8.98 12.67
N ARG A 83 4.39 7.75 12.25
CA ARG A 83 3.50 7.46 11.11
C ARG A 83 2.27 6.64 11.47
N ASN A 84 1.79 6.71 12.71
CA ASN A 84 0.62 5.94 13.13
C ASN A 84 -0.59 6.24 12.21
N PRO A 85 -1.08 5.26 11.42
CA PRO A 85 -2.09 5.50 10.37
C PRO A 85 -3.48 5.85 10.90
N LYS A 86 -3.69 5.82 12.23
CA LYS A 86 -4.97 6.12 12.88
C LYS A 86 -5.53 7.52 12.56
N ASN A 87 -4.72 8.45 12.04
CA ASN A 87 -5.15 9.82 11.74
C ASN A 87 -5.45 10.06 10.25
N LEU A 88 -5.18 9.10 9.37
CA LEU A 88 -5.36 9.28 7.93
C LEU A 88 -6.84 9.18 7.56
N GLN A 89 -7.34 10.01 6.66
CA GLN A 89 -8.72 9.89 6.19
C GLN A 89 -8.77 9.18 4.83
N PRO A 90 -9.79 8.34 4.56
CA PRO A 90 -9.95 7.77 3.24
C PRO A 90 -10.09 8.85 2.16
N THR A 91 -9.53 8.59 0.99
CA THR A 91 -9.63 9.47 -0.18
C THR A 91 -10.86 9.15 -1.02
N ILE A 92 -11.13 9.97 -2.04
CA ILE A 92 -12.15 9.69 -3.05
C ILE A 92 -11.91 8.34 -3.72
N SER A 93 -10.64 8.01 -3.99
CA SER A 93 -10.26 6.73 -4.58
C SER A 93 -10.68 5.54 -3.71
N HIS A 94 -10.56 5.63 -2.38
CA HIS A 94 -11.03 4.59 -1.47
C HIS A 94 -12.56 4.49 -1.45
N ALA A 95 -13.25 5.64 -1.41
CA ALA A 95 -14.71 5.68 -1.48
C ALA A 95 -15.25 5.06 -2.79
N PHE A 96 -14.52 5.21 -3.89
CA PHE A 96 -14.88 4.57 -5.15
C PHE A 96 -14.82 3.04 -5.08
N LEU A 97 -13.84 2.46 -4.39
CA LEU A 97 -13.80 1.01 -4.15
C LEU A 97 -15.06 0.53 -3.40
N ALA A 98 -15.45 1.27 -2.35
CA ALA A 98 -16.66 0.97 -1.59
C ALA A 98 -17.93 1.15 -2.44
N LEU A 99 -17.95 2.15 -3.33
CA LEU A 99 -19.04 2.38 -4.27
C LEU A 99 -19.17 1.24 -5.29
N LEU A 100 -18.06 0.72 -5.82
CA LEU A 100 -18.06 -0.47 -6.67
C LEU A 100 -18.64 -1.68 -5.92
N ALA A 101 -18.31 -1.85 -4.64
CA ALA A 101 -18.86 -2.91 -3.80
C ALA A 101 -20.38 -2.74 -3.61
N LYS A 102 -20.83 -1.54 -3.26
CA LYS A 102 -22.26 -1.20 -3.07
C LYS A 102 -23.09 -1.43 -4.33
N LYS A 103 -22.48 -1.22 -5.51
CA LYS A 103 -23.10 -1.46 -6.82
C LYS A 103 -23.02 -2.92 -7.29
N ASN A 104 -22.47 -3.82 -6.47
CA ASN A 104 -22.24 -5.23 -6.80
C ASN A 104 -21.36 -5.45 -8.04
N LEU A 105 -20.43 -4.53 -8.31
CA LEU A 105 -19.48 -4.63 -9.41
C LEU A 105 -18.08 -5.04 -8.95
N LEU A 106 -17.72 -4.73 -7.71
CA LEU A 106 -16.43 -5.13 -7.16
C LEU A 106 -16.42 -6.65 -6.91
N ASP A 107 -15.53 -7.37 -7.58
CA ASP A 107 -15.20 -8.75 -7.23
C ASP A 107 -14.15 -8.77 -6.12
N PHE A 108 -13.01 -8.08 -6.32
CA PHE A 108 -11.89 -8.14 -5.38
C PHE A 108 -10.91 -6.96 -5.50
N VAL A 109 -10.25 -6.61 -4.39
CA VAL A 109 -9.18 -5.62 -4.32
C VAL A 109 -7.89 -6.29 -3.84
N PHE A 110 -6.86 -6.23 -4.67
CA PHE A 110 -5.47 -6.45 -4.27
C PHE A 110 -4.90 -5.13 -3.78
N MET A 111 -4.85 -4.94 -2.46
CA MET A 111 -4.36 -3.74 -1.83
C MET A 111 -2.87 -3.88 -1.49
N GLN A 112 -2.00 -3.08 -2.09
CA GLN A 112 -0.57 -3.03 -1.73
C GLN A 112 -0.31 -2.15 -0.51
N ASN A 113 -1.26 -1.29 -0.14
CA ASN A 113 -1.13 -0.40 1.01
C ASN A 113 -1.29 -1.18 2.32
N ILE A 114 -0.73 -0.59 3.38
CA ILE A 114 -0.82 -1.12 4.75
C ILE A 114 -1.67 -0.20 5.64
N ASP A 115 -2.14 0.94 5.13
CA ASP A 115 -2.83 1.98 5.89
C ASP A 115 -4.25 1.58 6.34
N GLY A 116 -4.91 0.69 5.60
CA GLY A 116 -6.24 0.16 5.90
C GLY A 116 -7.40 1.10 5.53
N LEU A 117 -7.13 2.17 4.77
CA LEU A 117 -8.11 3.19 4.43
C LEU A 117 -9.25 2.68 3.54
N GLU A 118 -9.04 1.58 2.81
CA GLU A 118 -10.08 0.91 2.06
C GLU A 118 -11.17 0.30 2.94
N LEU A 119 -10.79 -0.18 4.14
CA LEU A 119 -11.75 -0.70 5.10
C LEU A 119 -12.47 0.44 5.82
N ASP A 120 -11.74 1.51 6.14
CA ASP A 120 -12.33 2.75 6.68
C ASP A 120 -13.34 3.38 5.70
N ALA A 121 -13.12 3.24 4.38
CA ALA A 121 -14.06 3.67 3.34
C ALA A 121 -15.31 2.77 3.21
N GLY A 122 -15.33 1.61 3.89
CA GLY A 122 -16.45 0.68 3.87
C GLY A 122 -16.37 -0.40 2.79
N VAL A 123 -15.18 -0.69 2.24
CA VAL A 123 -15.02 -1.88 1.39
C VAL A 123 -15.19 -3.14 2.24
N PRO A 124 -16.04 -4.12 1.83
CA PRO A 124 -16.22 -5.34 2.59
C PRO A 124 -14.92 -6.12 2.76
N THR A 125 -14.66 -6.62 3.98
CA THR A 125 -13.40 -7.27 4.34
C THR A 125 -13.08 -8.50 3.50
N GLU A 126 -14.11 -9.24 3.08
CA GLU A 126 -14.02 -10.43 2.24
C GLU A 126 -13.72 -10.12 0.77
N LYS A 127 -13.74 -8.85 0.38
CA LYS A 127 -13.41 -8.38 -0.97
C LYS A 127 -12.04 -7.70 -1.07
N VAL A 128 -11.25 -7.73 0.00
CA VAL A 128 -9.94 -7.08 0.05
C VAL A 128 -8.89 -8.04 0.56
N LEU A 129 -7.77 -8.12 -0.15
CA LEU A 129 -6.53 -8.67 0.36
C LEU A 129 -5.49 -7.56 0.53
N ALA A 130 -5.09 -7.32 1.77
CA ALA A 130 -3.90 -6.56 2.08
C ALA A 130 -2.66 -7.38 1.69
N CYS A 131 -2.22 -7.23 0.44
CA CYS A 131 -1.15 -8.01 -0.18
C CYS A 131 0.17 -7.87 0.58
N HIS A 132 0.42 -6.69 1.13
CA HIS A 132 1.59 -6.42 1.97
C HIS A 132 1.25 -6.41 3.46
N GLY A 133 0.15 -7.04 3.86
CA GLY A 133 -0.30 -7.09 5.23
C GLY A 133 -0.81 -5.75 5.76
N ASN A 134 -1.02 -5.64 7.07
CA ASN A 134 -1.55 -4.43 7.70
C ASN A 134 -1.14 -4.33 9.17
N TRP A 135 -1.53 -3.23 9.83
CA TRP A 135 -1.23 -2.96 11.23
C TRP A 135 -2.24 -3.56 12.22
N LYS A 136 -3.18 -4.40 11.78
CA LYS A 136 -4.27 -4.91 12.66
C LYS A 136 -3.83 -5.99 13.64
N SER A 137 -2.70 -6.61 13.40
CA SER A 137 -2.15 -7.64 14.28
C SER A 137 -0.63 -7.65 14.21
N GLN A 138 0.00 -8.34 15.15
CA GLN A 138 1.45 -8.39 15.27
C GLN A 138 1.92 -9.76 15.76
N ARG A 139 3.11 -10.15 15.29
CA ARG A 139 3.72 -11.44 15.60
C ARG A 139 5.23 -11.29 15.76
N CYS A 140 5.82 -12.19 16.53
CA CYS A 140 7.27 -12.34 16.55
C CYS A 140 7.78 -12.67 15.13
N HIS A 141 8.78 -11.94 14.64
CA HIS A 141 9.32 -12.22 13.31
C HIS A 141 9.92 -13.63 13.18
N LYS A 142 10.43 -14.18 14.30
CA LYS A 142 11.12 -15.47 14.40
C LYS A 142 10.16 -16.65 14.58
N CYS A 143 9.44 -16.73 15.70
CA CYS A 143 8.56 -17.86 16.01
C CYS A 143 7.10 -17.69 15.55
N LYS A 144 6.75 -16.52 14.99
CA LYS A 144 5.40 -16.17 14.51
C LYS A 144 4.30 -16.17 15.59
N THR A 145 4.64 -16.29 16.87
CA THR A 145 3.68 -16.17 17.97
C THR A 145 3.02 -14.79 17.97
N PRO A 146 1.68 -14.70 18.05
CA PRO A 146 0.95 -13.45 18.22
C PRO A 146 1.43 -12.65 19.43
N TYR A 147 1.41 -11.33 19.31
CA TYR A 147 1.80 -10.43 20.38
C TYR A 147 0.60 -9.57 20.80
N PRO A 148 0.40 -9.28 22.10
CA PRO A 148 -0.75 -8.51 22.58
C PRO A 148 -0.84 -7.07 22.03
N ASP A 149 -2.05 -6.61 21.70
CA ASP A 149 -2.32 -5.28 21.12
C ASP A 149 -1.92 -4.13 22.04
N ASP A 150 -2.25 -4.24 23.32
CA ASP A 150 -1.95 -3.26 24.37
C ASP A 150 -0.43 -3.02 24.49
N ARG A 151 0.35 -4.10 24.47
CA ARG A 151 1.81 -4.02 24.53
C ARG A 151 2.43 -3.51 23.23
N MET A 152 1.82 -3.78 22.08
CA MET A 152 2.28 -3.21 20.81
C MET A 152 2.02 -1.70 20.77
N ALA A 153 0.84 -1.28 21.25
CA ALA A 153 0.51 0.14 21.36
C ALA A 153 1.51 0.88 22.25
N GLU A 154 1.83 0.36 23.43
CA GLU A 154 2.86 0.91 24.32
C GLU A 154 4.24 0.98 23.64
N ALA A 155 4.64 -0.09 22.93
CA ALA A 155 5.91 -0.13 22.22
C ALA A 155 6.00 0.94 21.12
N ILE A 156 4.94 1.12 20.33
CA ILE A 156 4.85 2.16 19.29
C ILE A 156 4.87 3.56 19.92
N GLU A 157 4.09 3.78 20.98
CA GLU A 157 4.00 5.08 21.65
C GLU A 157 5.35 5.51 22.26
N THR A 158 6.06 4.56 22.86
CA THR A 158 7.37 4.79 23.48
C THR A 158 8.54 4.69 22.50
N GLY A 159 8.31 4.23 21.27
CA GLY A 159 9.35 3.94 20.28
C GLY A 159 10.31 2.82 20.68
N ARG A 160 9.90 1.93 21.60
CA ARG A 160 10.70 0.79 22.08
C ARG A 160 10.47 -0.42 21.19
N VAL A 161 11.51 -1.23 21.01
CA VAL A 161 11.41 -2.50 20.27
C VAL A 161 10.72 -3.53 21.17
N PRO A 162 9.55 -4.08 20.79
CA PRO A 162 8.93 -5.19 21.48
C PRO A 162 9.63 -6.50 21.13
N TYR A 163 9.82 -7.36 22.12
CA TYR A 163 10.44 -8.68 21.97
C TYR A 163 9.47 -9.80 22.34
N CYS A 164 9.67 -10.98 21.74
CA CYS A 164 8.82 -12.14 21.94
C CYS A 164 8.81 -12.60 23.40
N GLN A 165 7.62 -12.97 23.89
CA GLN A 165 7.39 -13.43 25.26
C GLN A 165 7.58 -14.95 25.42
N VAL A 166 7.76 -15.67 24.31
CA VAL A 166 8.12 -17.09 24.34
C VAL A 166 9.55 -17.22 24.86
N GLN A 167 9.71 -18.01 25.91
CA GLN A 167 11.00 -18.29 26.53
C GLN A 167 12.02 -18.71 25.46
N ASP A 168 13.25 -18.17 25.55
CA ASP A 168 14.38 -18.43 24.65
C ASP A 168 14.19 -18.04 23.17
N CYS A 169 13.06 -17.42 22.79
CA CYS A 169 12.87 -16.96 21.41
C CYS A 169 13.75 -15.74 21.10
N GLY A 170 13.64 -14.69 21.92
CA GLY A 170 14.41 -13.43 21.79
C GLY A 170 14.14 -12.62 20.52
N GLY A 171 13.19 -13.03 19.67
CA GLY A 171 12.93 -12.34 18.41
C GLY A 171 12.12 -11.05 18.60
N ALA A 172 12.54 -9.97 17.94
CA ALA A 172 11.75 -8.75 17.84
C ALA A 172 10.35 -9.05 17.25
N VAL A 173 9.34 -8.37 17.76
CA VAL A 173 7.97 -8.44 17.25
C VAL A 173 7.80 -7.37 16.21
N LYS A 174 6.96 -7.62 15.20
CA LYS A 174 6.54 -6.60 14.23
C LYS A 174 5.05 -6.73 13.95
N PRO A 175 4.39 -5.67 13.47
CA PRO A 175 3.08 -5.78 12.85
C PRO A 175 3.10 -6.78 11.69
N ASP A 176 1.95 -7.35 11.37
CA ASP A 176 1.73 -8.28 10.25
C ASP A 176 1.75 -7.55 8.89
N VAL A 177 2.69 -6.62 8.72
CA VAL A 177 3.09 -6.01 7.45
C VAL A 177 4.21 -6.84 6.83
N VAL A 178 4.17 -7.03 5.52
CA VAL A 178 5.15 -7.85 4.80
C VAL A 178 6.40 -7.02 4.53
N PHE A 179 7.54 -7.49 5.05
CA PHE A 179 8.84 -6.88 4.77
C PHE A 179 9.44 -7.46 3.49
N PHE A 180 10.37 -6.73 2.87
CA PHE A 180 11.20 -7.30 1.82
C PHE A 180 11.97 -8.51 2.35
N GLY A 181 11.92 -9.61 1.59
CA GLY A 181 12.47 -10.90 1.97
C GLY A 181 11.48 -11.83 2.70
N GLU A 182 10.25 -11.37 2.98
CA GLU A 182 9.16 -12.22 3.45
C GLU A 182 8.22 -12.63 2.29
N PRO A 183 7.58 -13.81 2.37
CA PRO A 183 6.51 -14.18 1.46
C PRO A 183 5.27 -13.29 1.67
N LEU A 184 4.47 -13.12 0.61
CA LEU A 184 3.13 -12.56 0.74
C LEU A 184 2.21 -13.48 1.56
N PRO A 185 1.05 -13.00 2.05
CA PRO A 185 0.07 -13.84 2.70
C PRO A 185 -0.35 -15.02 1.81
N ALA A 186 -0.56 -16.20 2.39
CA ALA A 186 -0.95 -17.40 1.65
C ALA A 186 -2.24 -17.23 0.83
N ALA A 187 -3.14 -16.34 1.28
CA ALA A 187 -4.35 -15.98 0.54
C ALA A 187 -4.05 -15.38 -0.84
N PHE A 188 -2.88 -14.78 -1.07
CA PHE A 188 -2.53 -14.17 -2.35
C PHE A 188 -2.65 -15.15 -3.53
N GLU A 189 -2.12 -16.36 -3.39
CA GLU A 189 -2.19 -17.38 -4.45
C GLU A 189 -3.61 -17.90 -4.68
N VAL A 190 -4.46 -17.85 -3.66
CA VAL A 190 -5.87 -18.24 -3.76
C VAL A 190 -6.66 -17.18 -4.49
N GLU A 191 -6.55 -15.93 -4.04
CA GLU A 191 -7.32 -14.80 -4.57
C GLU A 191 -6.86 -14.40 -5.97
N GLU A 192 -5.59 -14.60 -6.32
CA GLU A 192 -5.05 -14.36 -7.67
C GLU A 192 -5.86 -15.06 -8.77
N LYS A 193 -6.48 -16.21 -8.47
CA LYS A 193 -7.33 -16.96 -9.41
C LYS A 193 -8.54 -16.17 -9.89
N ARG A 194 -8.98 -15.15 -9.15
CA ARG A 194 -10.09 -14.26 -9.53
C ARG A 194 -9.78 -13.44 -10.77
N ILE A 195 -8.51 -13.17 -11.05
CA ILE A 195 -8.08 -12.35 -12.19
C ILE A 195 -8.49 -13.01 -13.52
N ALA A 196 -8.45 -14.35 -13.59
CA ALA A 196 -8.79 -15.09 -14.81
C ALA A 196 -10.27 -14.96 -15.22
N VAL A 197 -11.15 -14.58 -14.28
CA VAL A 197 -12.59 -14.45 -14.50
C VAL A 197 -13.08 -13.00 -14.39
N ALA A 198 -12.17 -12.03 -14.27
CA ALA A 198 -12.51 -10.62 -14.25
C ALA A 198 -13.05 -10.16 -15.61
N ASP A 199 -14.05 -9.27 -15.60
CA ASP A 199 -14.56 -8.62 -16.81
C ASP A 199 -13.87 -7.26 -17.05
N LEU A 200 -13.22 -6.70 -16.02
CA LEU A 200 -12.41 -5.49 -16.05
C LEU A 200 -11.37 -5.54 -14.93
N MET A 201 -10.14 -5.12 -15.23
CA MET A 201 -9.10 -4.86 -14.23
C MET A 201 -8.87 -3.36 -14.10
N ILE A 202 -9.00 -2.81 -12.89
CA ILE A 202 -8.61 -1.41 -12.60
C ILE A 202 -7.26 -1.45 -11.88
N VAL A 203 -6.26 -0.75 -12.42
CA VAL A 203 -4.96 -0.54 -11.80
C VAL A 203 -4.88 0.91 -11.37
N MET A 204 -4.67 1.18 -10.08
CA MET A 204 -4.69 2.55 -9.60
C MET A 204 -3.61 2.85 -8.56
N GLY A 205 -2.98 4.02 -8.72
CA GLY A 205 -2.01 4.54 -7.76
C GLY A 205 -0.81 3.63 -7.48
N THR A 206 -0.29 2.92 -8.47
CA THR A 206 0.88 2.04 -8.28
C THR A 206 1.88 2.19 -9.40
N SER A 207 3.17 2.04 -9.09
CA SER A 207 4.26 2.06 -10.07
C SER A 207 4.46 0.72 -10.80
N LEU A 208 3.78 -0.34 -10.35
CA LEU A 208 3.98 -1.72 -10.81
C LEU A 208 5.46 -2.18 -10.81
N LYS A 209 6.27 -1.70 -9.86
CA LYS A 209 7.69 -2.09 -9.73
C LYS A 209 7.95 -3.23 -8.77
N VAL A 210 6.96 -3.61 -7.95
CA VAL A 210 7.15 -4.59 -6.87
C VAL A 210 6.38 -5.87 -7.18
N ALA A 211 7.12 -6.92 -7.49
CA ALA A 211 6.60 -8.27 -7.60
C ALA A 211 6.20 -8.83 -6.21
N PRO A 212 5.21 -9.73 -6.14
CA PRO A 212 4.44 -10.30 -7.27
C PRO A 212 3.24 -9.45 -7.71
N CYS A 213 2.86 -8.39 -6.99
CA CYS A 213 1.68 -7.57 -7.37
C CYS A 213 1.81 -6.95 -8.78
N ALA A 214 3.03 -6.57 -9.18
CA ALA A 214 3.32 -6.00 -10.50
C ALA A 214 2.91 -6.88 -11.69
N ARG A 215 2.85 -8.22 -11.54
CA ARG A 215 2.45 -9.13 -12.64
C ARG A 215 0.94 -9.34 -12.76
N LEU A 216 0.14 -8.93 -11.77
CA LEU A 216 -1.30 -9.20 -11.76
C LEU A 216 -2.03 -8.63 -12.99
N PRO A 217 -1.75 -7.39 -13.46
CA PRO A 217 -2.44 -6.84 -14.64
C PRO A 217 -2.19 -7.62 -15.94
N ARG A 218 -1.13 -8.44 -16.02
CA ARG A 218 -0.83 -9.27 -17.20
C ARG A 218 -1.64 -10.54 -17.27
N GLN A 219 -2.19 -10.98 -16.14
CA GLN A 219 -2.89 -12.26 -16.00
C GLN A 219 -4.37 -12.19 -16.38
N VAL A 220 -4.89 -10.98 -16.62
CA VAL A 220 -6.24 -10.81 -17.15
C VAL A 220 -6.32 -11.46 -18.52
N LYS A 221 -7.44 -12.14 -18.79
CA LYS A 221 -7.68 -12.84 -20.05
C LYS A 221 -7.55 -11.86 -21.23
N GLU A 222 -6.99 -12.34 -22.33
CA GLU A 222 -6.90 -11.57 -23.58
C GLU A 222 -8.27 -11.01 -23.99
N GLY A 223 -8.29 -9.75 -24.43
CA GLY A 223 -9.52 -9.00 -24.72
C GLY A 223 -10.27 -8.43 -23.51
N THR A 224 -9.87 -8.77 -22.27
CA THR A 224 -10.41 -8.12 -21.07
C THR A 224 -9.81 -6.72 -20.94
N PRO A 225 -10.62 -5.66 -20.85
CA PRO A 225 -10.10 -4.30 -20.71
C PRO A 225 -9.33 -4.11 -19.41
N ARG A 226 -8.34 -3.22 -19.44
CA ARG A 226 -7.61 -2.75 -18.25
C ARG A 226 -7.71 -1.24 -18.19
N LEU A 227 -8.11 -0.71 -17.05
CA LEU A 227 -8.16 0.71 -16.79
C LEU A 227 -7.00 1.10 -15.86
N LEU A 228 -6.11 1.96 -16.32
CA LEU A 228 -5.11 2.59 -15.48
C LEU A 228 -5.63 3.95 -14.99
N VAL A 229 -5.63 4.17 -13.67
CA VAL A 229 -5.84 5.49 -13.06
C VAL A 229 -4.60 5.83 -12.24
N ASN A 230 -3.67 6.57 -12.84
CA ASN A 230 -2.36 6.78 -12.24
C ASN A 230 -1.71 8.06 -12.76
N ARG A 231 -0.74 8.61 -12.04
CA ARG A 231 -0.01 9.80 -12.51
C ARG A 231 0.75 9.54 -13.81
N ASP A 232 1.40 8.38 -13.88
CA ASP A 232 2.33 8.01 -14.94
C ASP A 232 1.89 6.67 -15.58
N LEU A 233 2.24 6.44 -16.86
CA LEU A 233 2.13 5.11 -17.46
C LEU A 233 3.06 4.13 -16.75
N VAL A 234 2.57 2.91 -16.48
CA VAL A 234 3.28 1.92 -15.67
C VAL A 234 3.06 0.50 -16.20
N GLY A 235 4.08 -0.34 -16.03
CA GLY A 235 4.06 -1.70 -16.54
C GLY A 235 3.85 -1.73 -18.06
N ASP A 236 2.96 -2.60 -18.52
CA ASP A 236 2.53 -2.68 -19.93
C ASP A 236 1.09 -2.21 -20.13
N VAL A 237 0.49 -1.52 -19.16
CA VAL A 237 -0.88 -1.01 -19.29
C VAL A 237 -0.90 0.18 -20.25
N GLY A 238 -1.80 0.16 -21.22
CA GLY A 238 -1.86 1.09 -22.35
C GLY A 238 -1.30 0.53 -23.65
N THR A 239 -0.79 -0.71 -23.64
CA THR A 239 -0.24 -1.37 -24.84
C THR A 239 -1.26 -2.23 -25.57
N ARG A 240 -2.33 -2.68 -24.90
CA ARG A 240 -3.41 -3.46 -25.54
C ARG A 240 -4.45 -2.51 -26.13
N PRO A 241 -5.11 -2.86 -27.25
CA PRO A 241 -6.17 -2.04 -27.83
C PRO A 241 -7.35 -1.76 -26.87
N SER A 242 -7.58 -2.66 -25.90
CA SER A 242 -8.64 -2.54 -24.90
C SER A 242 -8.20 -1.86 -23.60
N ASP A 243 -6.95 -1.37 -23.53
CA ASP A 243 -6.48 -0.63 -22.36
C ASP A 243 -6.91 0.83 -22.45
N VAL A 244 -7.30 1.39 -21.30
CA VAL A 244 -7.64 2.80 -21.14
C VAL A 244 -6.78 3.36 -20.02
N CYS A 245 -6.22 4.55 -20.23
CA CYS A 245 -5.39 5.22 -19.23
C CYS A 245 -5.96 6.59 -18.91
N ILE A 246 -6.26 6.84 -17.65
CA ILE A 246 -6.59 8.14 -17.09
C ILE A 246 -5.37 8.62 -16.31
N LEU A 247 -4.62 9.55 -16.92
CA LEU A 247 -3.40 10.08 -16.33
C LEU A 247 -3.70 11.30 -15.44
N GLY A 248 -3.04 11.35 -14.27
CA GLY A 248 -3.19 12.44 -13.30
C GLY A 248 -3.33 11.94 -11.87
N SER A 249 -3.93 12.75 -10.99
CA SER A 249 -4.22 12.31 -9.62
C SER A 249 -5.28 11.20 -9.64
N CYS A 250 -5.18 10.24 -8.71
CA CYS A 250 -6.16 9.15 -8.64
C CYS A 250 -7.57 9.68 -8.35
N ASP A 251 -7.70 10.65 -7.46
CA ASP A 251 -8.99 11.22 -7.07
C ASP A 251 -9.66 11.96 -8.23
N ASP A 252 -8.92 12.73 -9.02
CA ASP A 252 -9.49 13.42 -10.19
C ASP A 252 -9.86 12.42 -11.29
N GLY A 253 -9.02 11.41 -11.52
CA GLY A 253 -9.33 10.36 -12.51
C GLY A 253 -10.56 9.54 -12.12
N VAL A 254 -10.70 9.22 -10.83
CA VAL A 254 -11.89 8.58 -10.27
C VAL A 254 -13.13 9.47 -10.39
N ARG A 255 -13.01 10.78 -10.11
CA ARG A 255 -14.12 11.73 -10.30
C ARG A 255 -14.55 11.79 -11.76
N ARG A 256 -13.60 11.85 -12.71
CA ARG A 256 -13.89 11.82 -14.16
C ARG A 256 -14.64 10.55 -14.55
N LEU A 257 -14.19 9.38 -14.09
CA LEU A 257 -14.88 8.11 -14.33
C LEU A 257 -16.30 8.11 -13.71
N ALA A 258 -16.44 8.61 -12.49
CA ALA A 258 -17.72 8.71 -11.80
C ALA A 258 -18.68 9.68 -12.50
N ASP A 259 -18.19 10.81 -13.01
CA ASP A 259 -18.97 11.77 -13.80
C ASP A 259 -19.53 11.07 -15.06
N SER A 260 -18.69 10.36 -15.83
CA SER A 260 -19.13 9.62 -17.03
C SER A 260 -20.12 8.49 -16.70
N LEU A 261 -20.01 7.88 -15.54
CA LEU A 261 -20.95 6.85 -15.05
C LEU A 261 -22.24 7.43 -14.45
N GLY A 262 -22.30 8.74 -14.19
CA GLY A 262 -23.41 9.39 -13.48
C GLY A 262 -23.44 9.06 -11.98
N TRP A 263 -22.28 8.80 -11.38
CA TRP A 263 -22.12 8.35 -9.98
C TRP A 263 -21.49 9.41 -9.06
N ARG A 264 -21.26 10.64 -9.56
CA ARG A 264 -20.52 11.67 -8.83
C ARG A 264 -21.09 12.00 -7.46
N GLU A 265 -22.38 12.27 -7.39
CA GLU A 265 -23.04 12.64 -6.13
C GLU A 265 -23.00 11.49 -5.11
N GLU A 266 -23.21 10.25 -5.56
CA GLU A 266 -23.15 9.07 -4.69
C GLU A 266 -21.73 8.83 -4.17
N LEU A 267 -20.71 9.04 -5.02
CA LEU A 267 -19.30 8.94 -4.65
C LEU A 267 -18.91 9.97 -3.59
N GLU A 268 -19.20 11.26 -3.83
CA GLU A 268 -18.87 12.35 -2.89
C GLU A 268 -19.63 12.19 -1.56
N SER A 269 -20.89 11.74 -1.62
CA SER A 269 -21.66 11.39 -0.43
C SER A 269 -20.99 10.27 0.35
N LEU A 270 -20.64 9.15 -0.29
CA LEU A 270 -20.00 8.02 0.38
C LEU A 270 -18.66 8.42 1.01
N TRP A 271 -17.86 9.21 0.30
CA TRP A 271 -16.60 9.74 0.81
C TRP A 271 -16.78 10.60 2.07
N THR A 272 -17.74 11.52 2.04
CA THR A 272 -18.06 12.39 3.19
C THR A 272 -18.49 11.56 4.41
N HIS A 273 -19.30 10.52 4.21
CA HIS A 273 -19.71 9.60 5.28
C HIS A 273 -18.53 8.81 5.84
N ALA A 274 -17.63 8.32 4.99
CA ALA A 274 -16.44 7.59 5.43
C ALA A 274 -15.51 8.47 6.29
N ILE A 275 -15.31 9.74 5.90
CA ILE A 275 -14.54 10.70 6.69
C ILE A 275 -15.20 10.94 8.05
N ALA A 276 -16.52 11.19 8.07
CA ALA A 276 -17.26 11.49 9.29
C ALA A 276 -17.32 10.30 10.27
N GLY A 277 -17.24 9.07 9.76
CA GLY A 277 -17.24 7.85 10.57
C GLY A 277 -15.93 7.57 11.31
N LYS A 278 -14.84 8.29 10.99
CA LYS A 278 -13.53 8.06 11.62
C LYS A 278 -13.45 8.79 12.98
N PRO A 279 -13.15 8.09 14.08
CA PRO A 279 -13.01 8.75 15.38
C PRO A 279 -11.82 9.73 15.36
N VAL A 280 -12.08 10.98 15.73
CA VAL A 280 -11.05 12.01 15.89
C VAL A 280 -10.19 11.64 17.10
N ASN A 281 -8.93 11.25 16.87
CA ASN A 281 -8.03 10.92 17.96
C ASN A 281 -7.33 12.20 18.46
N VAL A 282 -7.77 12.70 19.61
CA VAL A 282 -7.45 14.03 20.17
C VAL A 282 -6.12 14.12 20.93
N ASN A 283 -5.35 13.03 21.06
CA ASN A 283 -4.19 12.97 21.96
C ASN A 283 -2.83 12.83 21.25
N PHE A 284 -2.52 13.70 20.28
CA PHE A 284 -1.21 13.69 19.60
C PHE A 284 -0.49 15.04 19.54
N ASP A 285 -0.98 16.08 20.22
CA ASP A 285 -0.33 17.41 20.26
C ASP A 285 1.08 17.40 20.87
N ASN A 286 1.50 16.30 21.52
CA ASN A 286 2.83 16.12 22.11
C ASN A 286 3.71 15.06 21.40
N ALA A 287 3.32 14.56 20.22
CA ALA A 287 4.09 13.55 19.52
C ALA A 287 5.24 14.17 18.72
N LYS A 288 6.43 13.57 18.83
CA LYS A 288 7.60 13.98 18.04
C LYS A 288 7.32 13.85 16.55
N THR A 289 7.77 14.83 15.79
CA THR A 289 7.71 14.80 14.33
C THR A 289 8.57 13.66 13.77
N LEU A 290 8.35 13.32 12.50
CA LEU A 290 9.16 12.33 11.79
C LEU A 290 10.65 12.70 11.79
N ASP A 291 10.94 13.99 11.58
CA ASP A 291 12.32 14.48 11.48
C ASP A 291 13.01 14.43 12.86
N GLU A 292 12.31 14.80 13.94
CA GLU A 292 12.79 14.64 15.32
C GLU A 292 13.07 13.17 15.68
N CYS A 293 12.20 12.25 15.27
CA CYS A 293 12.40 10.81 15.50
C CYS A 293 13.64 10.28 14.75
N ILE A 294 13.88 10.78 13.54
CA ILE A 294 15.03 10.39 12.71
C ILE A 294 16.33 10.92 13.30
N GLU A 295 16.36 12.18 13.75
CA GLU A 295 17.55 12.79 14.36
C GLU A 295 17.96 12.08 15.65
N GLU A 296 17.00 11.82 16.56
CA GLU A 296 17.28 11.11 17.81
C GLU A 296 17.82 9.70 17.58
N LEU A 297 17.27 9.01 16.60
CA LEU A 297 17.72 7.69 16.23
C LEU A 297 19.12 7.73 15.59
N ALA A 298 19.38 8.70 14.71
CA ALA A 298 20.70 8.85 14.08
C ALA A 298 21.80 9.04 15.12
N GLU A 299 21.55 9.81 16.19
CA GLU A 299 22.49 9.96 17.31
C GLU A 299 22.66 8.67 18.12
N LYS A 300 21.58 7.94 18.39
CA LYS A 300 21.66 6.62 19.04
C LYS A 300 22.43 5.60 18.20
N MET A 301 22.26 5.59 16.89
CA MET A 301 22.98 4.67 16.00
C MET A 301 24.48 5.01 15.88
N LYS A 302 24.88 6.27 16.06
CA LYS A 302 26.30 6.64 16.15
C LYS A 302 26.97 6.04 17.39
N THR A 303 26.23 5.92 18.49
CA THR A 303 26.75 5.44 19.78
C THR A 303 26.66 3.92 19.95
N ALA A 304 25.67 3.25 19.33
CA ALA A 304 25.40 1.82 19.49
C ALA A 304 26.31 0.85 18.69
N GLY A 305 27.31 1.36 17.97
CA GLY A 305 28.17 0.53 17.11
C GLY A 305 27.54 0.25 15.74
N LYS A 306 28.37 0.18 14.70
CA LYS A 306 27.93 0.11 13.30
C LYS A 306 27.47 -1.31 12.93
N ILE A 307 26.50 -1.41 12.02
CA ILE A 307 26.25 -2.63 11.25
C ILE A 307 27.56 -3.05 10.59
N SER A 308 27.94 -4.32 10.71
CA SER A 308 29.21 -4.80 10.16
C SER A 308 29.23 -4.68 8.62
N ASP A 309 30.40 -4.40 8.04
CA ASP A 309 30.55 -4.26 6.59
C ASP A 309 30.14 -5.53 5.83
N GLY A 310 30.30 -6.71 6.45
CA GLY A 310 29.83 -7.98 5.90
C GLY A 310 28.31 -8.06 5.83
N HIS A 311 27.62 -7.61 6.88
CA HIS A 311 26.16 -7.53 6.90
C HIS A 311 25.64 -6.49 5.88
N LYS A 312 26.36 -5.38 5.72
CA LYS A 312 26.07 -4.36 4.72
C LYS A 312 26.10 -4.92 3.29
N ARG A 313 27.18 -5.63 2.93
CA ARG A 313 27.33 -6.29 1.62
C ARG A 313 26.25 -7.32 1.36
N MET A 314 25.91 -8.16 2.35
CA MET A 314 24.83 -9.15 2.21
C MET A 314 23.50 -8.49 1.83
N LEU A 315 23.15 -7.38 2.50
CA LEU A 315 21.92 -6.66 2.23
C LEU A 315 21.92 -6.02 0.83
N GLU A 316 23.06 -5.46 0.41
CA GLU A 316 23.24 -4.87 -0.93
C GLU A 316 23.10 -5.94 -2.04
N THR A 317 23.71 -7.12 -1.86
CA THR A 317 23.62 -8.24 -2.80
C THR A 317 22.18 -8.77 -2.94
N HIS A 318 21.48 -8.97 -1.82
CA HIS A 318 20.06 -9.40 -1.85
C HIS A 318 19.17 -8.43 -2.63
N LEU A 319 19.45 -7.13 -2.55
CA LEU A 319 18.70 -6.12 -3.30
C LEU A 319 19.05 -6.18 -4.79
N GLN A 320 20.32 -6.32 -5.14
CA GLN A 320 20.78 -6.44 -6.53
C GLN A 320 20.18 -7.67 -7.23
N GLU A 321 20.18 -8.83 -6.57
CA GLU A 321 19.54 -10.05 -7.09
C GLU A 321 18.04 -9.84 -7.33
N LYS A 322 17.37 -9.10 -6.42
CA LYS A 322 15.96 -8.79 -6.57
C LYS A 322 15.70 -7.81 -7.72
N PHE A 323 16.52 -6.78 -7.90
CA PHE A 323 16.39 -5.84 -9.02
C PHE A 323 16.75 -6.48 -10.36
N ALA A 324 17.69 -7.43 -10.39
CA ALA A 324 17.96 -8.23 -11.57
C ALA A 324 16.72 -9.02 -12.00
N ASN A 325 15.98 -9.61 -11.04
CA ASN A 325 14.71 -10.30 -11.29
C ASN A 325 13.51 -9.37 -11.58
N ILE A 326 13.64 -8.06 -11.37
CA ILE A 326 12.63 -7.04 -11.72
C ILE A 326 12.86 -6.49 -13.14
N LEU A 327 14.11 -6.57 -13.64
CA LEU A 327 14.52 -6.09 -14.96
C LEU A 327 14.55 -7.20 -16.05
N SER A 328 14.39 -8.46 -15.64
CA SER A 328 14.18 -9.63 -16.51
C SER A 328 12.69 -9.93 -16.70
#